data_AF-A0A4R1S525-F1
#
_entry.id   AF-A0A4R1S525-F1
#
_cell.length_a   1.000
_cell.length_b   1.000
_cell.length_c   1.000
_cell.angle_alpha   90.00
_cell.angle_beta   90.00
_cell.angle_gamma   90.00
#
_symmetry.space_group_name_H-M   'P 1'
#
loop_
_entity.id
_entity.type
_entity.pdbx_description
1 polymer ?
#
loop_
_entity_poly.entity_id
_entity_poly.type
_entity_poly.pdbx_seq_one_letter_code
_entity_poly.pdbx_strand_id
1 'polypeptide(L)' 'MPEVQYYAITKYNTTRNNPFSVVRLKEGVFEEYENGAWVQTAQYDPILIGEFVDYESINQAEALEIIKKRKNRNVQ' A
#
# COMPACT_ATOMS: atom_id res chain seq x y z
N MET A 1 -15.62 -13.24 -5.98
CA MET A 1 -14.14 -13.20 -5.81
C MET A 1 -13.88 -12.30 -4.61
N PRO A 2 -12.97 -12.63 -3.68
CA PRO A 2 -12.65 -11.69 -2.61
C PRO A 2 -12.10 -10.41 -3.22
N GLU A 3 -12.72 -9.27 -2.88
CA GLU A 3 -12.30 -7.96 -3.35
C GLU A 3 -10.99 -7.58 -2.67
N VAL A 4 -9.93 -7.35 -3.45
CA VAL A 4 -8.65 -6.86 -2.93
C VAL A 4 -8.69 -5.34 -2.95
N GLN A 5 -8.58 -4.72 -1.79
CA GLN A 5 -8.52 -3.27 -1.67
C GLN A 5 -7.06 -2.83 -1.55
N TYR A 6 -6.71 -1.71 -2.17
CA TYR A 6 -5.35 -1.19 -2.18
C TYR A 6 -5.31 0.19 -1.53
N TYR A 7 -4.22 0.47 -0.83
CA TYR A 7 -4.01 1.70 -0.08
C TYR A 7 -2.59 2.21 -0.32
N ALA A 8 -2.49 3.52 -0.51
CA ALA A 8 -1.25 4.28 -0.50
C ALA A 8 -1.06 4.87 0.89
N ILE A 9 0.01 4.50 1.59
CA ILE A 9 0.33 5.05 2.91
C ILE A 9 1.00 6.41 2.72
N THR A 10 0.39 7.49 3.19
CA THR A 10 0.81 8.88 2.98
C THR A 10 1.57 9.49 4.16
N LYS A 11 2.02 8.65 5.11
CA LYS A 11 2.86 9.06 6.25
C LYS A 11 4.15 9.77 5.83
N TYR A 12 4.73 10.54 6.75
CA TYR A 12 6.04 11.19 6.57
C TYR A 12 6.11 12.13 5.36
N ASN A 13 5.08 12.96 5.16
CA ASN A 13 4.95 13.88 4.03
C ASN A 13 5.01 13.19 2.65
N THR A 14 4.60 11.92 2.58
CA THR A 14 4.44 11.22 1.31
C THR A 14 3.05 11.47 0.74
N THR A 15 2.83 11.13 -0.52
CA THR A 15 1.58 11.42 -1.24
C THR A 15 1.10 10.16 -1.94
N ARG A 16 -0.17 10.08 -2.35
CA ARG A 16 -0.68 8.97 -3.17
C ARG A 16 0.22 8.60 -4.37
N ASN A 17 0.83 9.58 -5.02
CA ASN A 17 1.69 9.36 -6.19
C ASN A 17 3.09 8.85 -5.85
N ASN A 18 3.57 9.14 -4.64
CA ASN A 18 4.85 8.68 -4.11
C ASN A 18 4.67 8.37 -2.63
N PRO A 19 3.93 7.28 -2.30
CA PRO A 19 3.57 6.99 -0.93
C PRO A 19 4.78 6.48 -0.17
N PHE A 20 4.69 6.42 1.16
CA PHE A 20 5.64 5.74 2.03
C PHE A 20 5.60 4.24 1.83
N SER A 21 4.41 3.68 1.62
CA SER A 21 4.24 2.26 1.33
C SER A 21 2.97 1.99 0.54
N VAL A 22 2.92 0.83 -0.12
CA VAL A 22 1.71 0.34 -0.79
C VAL A 22 1.23 -0.86 -0.02
N VAL A 23 -0.02 -0.83 0.41
CA VAL A 23 -0.64 -1.87 1.22
C VAL A 23 -1.86 -2.40 0.46
N ARG A 24 -2.16 -3.69 0.60
CA ARG A 24 -3.41 -4.27 0.14
C ARG A 24 -4.10 -5.03 1.26
N LEU A 25 -5.42 -4.99 1.29
CA LEU A 25 -6.25 -5.84 2.13
C LEU A 25 -6.75 -7.00 1.27
N LYS A 26 -6.36 -8.22 1.65
CA LYS A 26 -6.78 -9.45 0.98
C LYS A 26 -7.25 -10.45 2.03
N GLU A 27 -8.50 -10.89 1.89
CA GLU A 27 -9.09 -11.91 2.77
C GLU A 27 -9.02 -11.53 4.27
N GLY A 28 -9.18 -10.23 4.57
CA GLY A 28 -9.14 -9.71 5.93
C GLY A 28 -7.74 -9.49 6.50
N VAL A 29 -6.68 -9.72 5.71
CA VAL A 29 -5.29 -9.51 6.14
C VAL A 29 -4.65 -8.40 5.31
N PHE A 30 -3.96 -7.48 5.97
CA PHE A 30 -3.14 -6.49 5.28
C PHE A 30 -1.79 -7.08 4.86
N GLU A 31 -1.39 -6.74 3.64
CA GLU A 31 -0.08 -7.07 3.10
C GLU A 31 0.58 -5.79 2.60
N GLU A 32 1.80 -5.54 3.03
CA GLU A 32 2.64 -4.45 2.57
C GLU A 32 3.53 -4.89 1.42
N TYR A 33 3.74 -4.04 0.43
CA TYR A 33 4.68 -4.30 -0.64
C TYR A 33 6.10 -3.91 -0.23
N GLU A 34 6.92 -4.90 0.09
CA GLU A 34 8.30 -4.74 0.50
C GLU A 34 9.24 -5.61 -0.36
N ASN A 35 10.38 -5.05 -0.79
CA ASN A 35 11.45 -5.79 -1.47
C ASN A 35 11.00 -6.65 -2.68
N GLY A 36 9.95 -6.22 -3.37
CA GLY A 36 9.43 -6.92 -4.55
C GLY A 36 8.33 -7.94 -4.27
N ALA A 37 7.98 -8.17 -3.01
CA ALA A 37 6.98 -9.13 -2.54
C ALA A 37 5.90 -8.46 -1.68
N TRP A 38 4.78 -9.16 -1.50
CA TRP A 38 3.74 -8.78 -0.53
C TRP A 38 4.02 -9.53 0.77
N VAL A 39 4.13 -8.79 1.87
CA VAL A 39 4.45 -9.31 3.20
C VAL A 39 3.27 -8.99 4.12
N GLN A 40 2.71 -10.00 4.77
CA GLN A 40 1.62 -9.80 5.72
C GLN A 40 2.08 -8.92 6.88
N THR A 41 1.21 -8.02 7.31
CA THR A 41 1.49 -7.10 8.42
C THR A 41 0.21 -6.71 9.14
N ALA A 42 0.28 -6.61 10.47
CA ALA A 42 -0.80 -6.10 11.31
C ALA A 42 -0.69 -4.57 11.55
N GLN A 43 0.39 -3.93 11.06
CA GLN A 43 0.66 -2.51 11.30
C GLN A 43 -0.47 -1.59 10.80
N TYR A 44 -1.24 -2.06 9.82
CA TYR A 44 -2.30 -1.31 9.17
C TYR A 44 -3.71 -1.75 9.58
N ASP A 45 -3.85 -2.67 10.54
CA ASP A 45 -5.15 -3.01 11.16
C ASP A 45 -5.93 -1.79 11.66
N PRO A 46 -5.29 -0.72 12.19
CA PRO A 46 -5.99 0.50 12.56
C PRO A 46 -6.77 1.19 11.41
N ILE A 47 -6.50 0.85 10.14
CA ILE A 47 -7.31 1.31 8.98
C ILE A 47 -8.75 0.77 9.08
N LEU A 48 -8.94 -0.48 9.52
CA LEU A 48 -10.27 -1.13 9.58
C LEU A 48 -11.19 -0.50 10.61
N ILE A 49 -10.61 0.05 11.68
CA ILE A 49 -11.32 0.70 12.78
C ILE A 49 -11.30 2.23 12.67
N GLY A 50 -10.75 2.78 11.57
CA GLY A 50 -10.73 4.21 11.30
C GLY A 50 -9.77 5.04 12.16
N GLU A 51 -8.82 4.40 12.85
CA GLU A 51 -7.82 5.08 13.69
C GLU A 51 -6.54 5.47 12.92
N PHE A 52 -6.34 4.90 11.73
CA PHE A 52 -5.27 5.31 10.83
C PHE A 52 -5.79 6.35 9.84
N VAL A 53 -5.16 7.52 9.76
CA VAL A 53 -5.61 8.62 8.88
C VAL A 53 -4.66 8.92 7.72
N ASP A 54 -3.41 8.50 7.82
CA ASP A 54 -2.37 8.78 6.82
C ASP A 54 -2.36 7.75 5.67
N TYR A 55 -3.52 7.57 5.04
CA TYR A 55 -3.65 6.70 3.87
C TYR A 55 -4.65 7.25 2.85
N GLU A 56 -4.51 6.82 1.61
CA GLU A 56 -5.49 7.02 0.55
C GLU A 56 -5.82 5.69 -0.10
N SER A 57 -7.11 5.41 -0.32
CA SER A 57 -7.55 4.25 -1.10
C SER A 57 -7.22 4.46 -2.58
N ILE A 58 -6.59 3.47 -3.18
CA ILE A 58 -6.18 3.46 -4.59
C ILE A 58 -6.73 2.22 -5.27
N ASN A 59 -6.80 2.25 -6.60
CA ASN A 59 -7.14 1.05 -7.35
C ASN A 59 -5.89 0.18 -7.63
N GLN A 60 -6.12 -1.04 -8.14
CA GLN A 60 -5.05 -1.98 -8.46
C GLN A 60 -4.07 -1.42 -9.52
N ALA A 61 -4.56 -0.72 -10.54
CA ALA A 61 -3.71 -0.17 -11.59
C ALA A 61 -2.73 0.86 -11.02
N GLU A 62 -3.21 1.76 -10.15
CA GLU A 62 -2.38 2.74 -9.46
C GLU A 62 -1.32 2.09 -8.56
N ALA A 63 -1.72 1.06 -7.80
CA ALA A 63 -0.79 0.31 -6.96
C ALA A 63 0.35 -0.29 -7.79
N LEU A 64 0.04 -0.89 -8.94
CA LEU A 64 1.02 -1.45 -9.86
C LEU A 64 1.93 -0.38 -10.48
N GLU A 65 1.39 0.78 -10.82
CA GLU A 65 2.19 1.91 -11.33
C GLU A 65 3.19 2.42 -10.29
N ILE A 66 2.76 2.58 -9.03
CA ILE A 66 3.63 3.00 -7.93
C ILE A 66 4.74 1.98 -7.69
N ILE A 67 4.39 0.70 -7.65
CA ILE A 67 5.34 -0.42 -7.50
C ILE A 67 6.38 -0.41 -8.63
N LYS A 68 5.93 -0.24 -9.88
CA LYS A 68 6.80 -0.19 -11.05
C LYS A 68 7.78 0.99 -10.98
N LYS A 69 7.30 2.18 -10.58
CA LYS A 69 8.14 3.38 -10.39
C LYS A 69 9.20 3.15 -9.31
N ARG A 70 8.86 2.51 -8.20
CA ARG A 70 9.79 2.18 -7.10
C ARG A 70 10.87 1.17 -7.51
N LYS A 71 10.50 0.15 -8.29
CA LYS A 71 11.47 -0.79 -8.85
C LYS A 71 12.47 -0.06 -9.74
N ASN A 72 12.01 0.75 -10.69
CA ASN A 72 12.90 1.49 -11.61
C ASN A 72 13.84 2.48 -10.89
N ARG A 73 13.44 3.04 -9.75
CA ARG A 73 14.31 3.93 -8.93
C ARG A 73 15.45 3.20 -8.21
N ASN A 74 15.32 1.91 -7.92
CA ASN A 74 16.36 1.12 -7.25
C ASN A 74 17.37 0.50 -8.23
N VAL A 75 17.20 0.68 -9.55
CA VAL A 75 18.09 0.13 -10.60
C VAL A 75 18.94 1.23 -11.27
N GLN A 76 19.11 2.39 -10.62
CA GLN A 76 20.02 3.46 -11.09
C GLN A 76 21.12 3.72 -10.09
#